data_AF-A0A958ZKC7-F1
#
_entry.id   AF-A0A958ZKC7-F1
#
_cell.length_a   1.000
_cell.length_b   1.000
_cell.length_c   1.000
_cell.angle_alpha   90.00
_cell.angle_beta   90.00
_cell.angle_gamma   90.00
#
_symmetry.space_group_name_H-M   'P 1'
#
loop_
_entity.id
_entity.type
_entity.pdbx_description
1 polymer ?
#
loop_
_entity_poly.entity_id
_entity_poly.type
_entity_poly.pdbx_seq_one_letter_code
_entity_poly.pdbx_strand_id
1 'polypeptide(L)' 'RWSTIVFESTDLEEEWDGSYNGRTLPNGQYTFVVKFVDCEYQTEFVTGKVNIIR' A
#
# COMPACT_ATOMS: atom_id res chain seq x y z
N ARG A 1 8.97 -0.55 13.87
CA ARG A 1 9.44 0.64 13.12
C ARG A 1 9.04 0.37 11.68
N TRP A 2 8.01 1.04 11.19
CA TRP A 2 7.51 0.79 9.83
C TRP A 2 8.61 1.23 8.87
N SER A 3 8.83 0.46 7.82
CA SER A 3 9.63 0.89 6.67
C SER A 3 9.11 2.25 6.15
N THR A 4 9.84 2.88 5.24
CA THR A 4 9.36 4.12 4.61
C THR A 4 8.04 3.88 3.88
N ILE A 5 7.02 4.68 4.19
CA ILE A 5 5.77 4.74 3.43
C ILE A 5 6.08 5.43 2.11
N VAL A 6 5.83 4.73 1.00
CA VAL A 6 6.05 5.24 -0.36
C VAL A 6 4.76 5.59 -1.09
N PHE A 7 3.61 5.17 -0.54
CA PHE A 7 2.28 5.48 -1.04
C PHE A 7 1.27 5.27 0.09
N GLU A 8 0.26 6.13 0.17
CA GLU A 8 -0.88 6.03 1.09
C GLU A 8 -2.06 6.77 0.44
N SER A 9 -3.24 6.15 0.46
CA SER A 9 -4.48 6.82 0.07
C SER A 9 -5.67 6.31 0.88
N THR A 10 -6.72 7.12 0.92
CA THR A 10 -8.05 6.76 1.43
C THR A 10 -9.11 6.75 0.32
N ASP A 11 -8.73 7.14 -0.90
CA ASP A 11 -9.57 7.04 -2.08
C ASP A 11 -9.47 5.61 -2.64
N LEU A 12 -10.63 4.99 -2.88
CA LEU A 12 -10.71 3.62 -3.41
C LEU A 12 -10.37 3.56 -4.90
N GLU A 13 -10.43 4.69 -5.61
CA GLU A 13 -10.07 4.79 -7.03
C GLU A 13 -8.60 5.17 -7.25
N GLU A 14 -7.89 5.57 -6.19
CA GLU A 14 -6.48 5.93 -6.30
C GLU A 14 -5.59 4.68 -6.32
N GLU A 15 -4.77 4.57 -7.35
CA GLU A 15 -3.86 3.45 -7.55
C GLU A 15 -2.40 3.85 -7.36
N TRP A 16 -1.59 2.90 -6.90
CA TRP A 16 -0.15 3.09 -6.83
C TRP A 16 0.53 2.62 -8.11
N ASP A 17 1.21 3.52 -8.81
CA ASP A 17 1.90 3.24 -10.07
C ASP A 17 3.32 2.65 -9.90
N GLY A 18 3.75 2.37 -8.66
CA GLY A 18 5.10 1.90 -8.37
C GLY A 18 6.17 2.99 -8.31
N SER A 19 5.78 4.27 -8.32
CA SER A 19 6.69 5.41 -8.16
C SER A 19 6.65 6.01 -6.75
N TYR A 20 7.72 6.72 -6.39
CA TYR A 20 7.80 7.54 -5.19
C TYR A 20 8.63 8.78 -5.49
N ASN A 21 8.10 9.97 -5.18
CA ASN A 21 8.72 11.26 -5.49
C ASN A 21 9.14 11.40 -6.97
N GLY A 22 8.28 10.98 -7.89
CA GLY A 22 8.51 11.06 -9.35
C GLY A 22 9.57 10.11 -9.88
N ARG A 23 10.04 9.15 -9.08
CA ARG A 23 11.01 8.12 -9.50
C ARG A 23 10.38 6.74 -9.37
N THR A 24 10.54 5.88 -10.38
CA THR A 24 10.13 4.48 -10.23
C THR A 24 10.97 3.81 -9.15
N LEU A 25 10.32 3.03 -8.30
CA LEU A 25 11.00 2.21 -7.32
C LEU A 25 11.64 0.96 -7.96
N PRO A 26 12.65 0.34 -7.30
CA PRO A 26 13.27 -0.89 -7.78
C PRO A 26 12.29 -2.06 -7.95
N ASN A 27 12.64 -3.00 -8.84
CA ASN A 27 11.96 -4.28 -8.89
C ASN A 27 12.10 -5.01 -7.56
N GLY A 28 11.02 -5.60 -7.07
CA GLY A 28 11.01 -6.27 -5.77
C GLY A 28 9.62 -6.40 -5.17
N GLN A 29 9.60 -6.95 -3.95
CA GLN A 29 8.38 -7.13 -3.18
C GLN A 29 8.19 -5.98 -2.19
N TYR A 30 7.00 -5.41 -2.20
CA TYR A 30 6.55 -4.36 -1.30
C TYR A 30 5.38 -4.88 -0.47
N THR A 31 5.33 -4.47 0.79
CA THR A 31 4.22 -4.82 1.70
C THR A 31 3.23 -3.67 1.71
N PHE A 32 1.94 -3.97 1.56
CA PHE A 32 0.87 -3.00 1.78
C PHE A 32 0.03 -3.41 2.99
N VAL A 33 -0.59 -2.41 3.62
CA VAL A 33 -1.52 -2.59 4.73
C VAL A 33 -2.79 -1.80 4.41
N VAL A 34 -3.94 -2.47 4.39
CA VAL A 34 -5.26 -1.85 4.31
C VAL A 34 -5.84 -1.80 5.71
N LYS A 35 -6.26 -0.61 6.15
CA LYS A 35 -7.00 -0.42 7.39
C LYS A 35 -8.44 -0.06 7.04
N PHE A 36 -9.41 -0.79 7.58
CA PHE A 36 -10.84 -0.50 7.37
C PHE A 36 -11.63 -0.74 8.65
N VAL A 37 -12.88 -0.25 8.66
CA VAL A 37 -13.86 -0.57 9.70
C VAL A 37 -14.89 -1.51 9.09
N ASP A 38 -15.13 -2.64 9.73
CA ASP A 38 -16.06 -3.65 9.24
C ASP A 38 -17.52 -3.34 9.63
N CYS A 39 -18.43 -4.25 9.29
CA CYS A 39 -19.86 -4.11 9.61
C CYS A 39 -20.17 -4.22 11.11
N GLU A 40 -19.23 -4.73 11.92
CA GLU A 40 -19.33 -4.82 13.38
C GLU A 40 -18.66 -3.64 14.09
N TYR A 41 -18.27 -2.60 13.35
CA TYR A 41 -17.54 -1.43 13.84
C TYR A 41 -16.16 -1.74 14.43
N GLN A 42 -15.56 -2.86 14.01
CA GLN A 42 -14.21 -3.26 14.41
C GLN A 42 -13.19 -2.73 13.41
N THR A 43 -12.06 -2.25 13.94
CA THR A 43 -10.95 -1.80 13.09
C THR A 43 -10.09 -3.00 12.70
N GLU A 44 -10.06 -3.28 11.41
CA GLU A 44 -9.35 -4.41 10.84
C GLU A 44 -8.13 -3.98 10.02
N PHE A 45 -7.14 -4.87 9.97
CA PHE A 45 -5.92 -4.67 9.21
C PHE A 45 -5.66 -5.86 8.30
N VAL A 46 -5.60 -5.62 6.99
CA VAL A 46 -5.21 -6.63 6.00
C VAL A 46 -3.82 -6.29 5.50
N THR A 47 -2.88 -7.22 5.67
CA THR A 47 -1.52 -7.08 5.15
C THR A 47 -1.36 -7.96 3.92
N GLY A 48 -0.81 -7.39 2.86
CA GLY A 48 -0.54 -8.10 1.62
C GLY A 48 0.81 -7.72 1.04
N LYS A 49 1.10 -8.32 -0.12
CA LYS A 49 2.36 -8.13 -0.85
C LYS A 49 2.03 -7.78 -2.29
N VAL A 50 2.76 -6.81 -2.84
CA VAL A 50 2.74 -6.45 -4.26
C VAL A 50 4.16 -6.56 -4.80
N ASN A 51 4.32 -7.02 -6.04
CA ASN A 51 5.62 -7.14 -6.67
C ASN A 51 5.72 -6.17 -7.85
N ILE A 52 6.79 -5.39 -7.89
CA ILE A 52 7.18 -4.62 -9.06
C ILE A 52 8.07 -5.51 -9.93
N ILE A 53 7.62 -5.78 -11.15
CA ILE A 53 8.31 -6.58 -12.17
C ILE A 53 8.42 -5.73 -13.43
N ARG A 54 9.57 -5.78 -14.10
CA ARG A 54 9.84 -5.12 -15.39
C ARG A 54 10.51 -6.09 -16.35
#